data_AF-A0A2G8JUC6-F1
#
_entry.id   AF-A0A2G8JUC6-F1
#
_cell.length_a   1.000
_cell.length_b   1.000
_cell.length_c   1.000
_cell.angle_alpha   90.00
_cell.angle_beta   90.00
_cell.angle_gamma   90.00
#
_symmetry.space_group_name_H-M   'P 1'
#
loop_
_entity.id
_entity.type
_entity.pdbx_description
1 polymer ?
#
loop_
_entity_poly.entity_id
_entity_poly.type
_entity_poly.pdbx_seq_one_letter_code
_entity_poly.pdbx_strand_id
1 'polypeptide(L)'
;MPQVNRALMIQLGIILLIVPVQYFITQRWKPASRTTQQQSLKELIKQLKSWKDSIFSKATWQKWFKDAQSYIVSYKDSAVEKARQYATTSPAHAYEEGAEATLEEAVKKILKERDPTGNFGASAIPRNPRPGHIKYRIGQVIRHKQYGYRGVIVGWDATAKVPCKK
;
A
#
# COMPACT_ATOMS: atom_id res chain seq x y z
N MET A 1 -15.34 -29.80 1.56
CA MET A 1 -14.84 -28.47 1.13
C MET A 1 -16.00 -27.72 0.50
N PRO A 2 -16.34 -26.50 0.94
CA PRO A 2 -17.47 -25.78 0.36
C PRO A 2 -17.11 -25.41 -1.09
N GLN A 3 -17.94 -25.87 -2.02
CA GLN A 3 -17.79 -25.58 -3.45
C GLN A 3 -18.05 -24.07 -3.66
N VAL A 4 -17.09 -23.37 -4.28
CA VAL A 4 -17.21 -21.95 -4.57
C VAL A 4 -18.25 -21.76 -5.68
N ASN A 5 -19.50 -21.56 -5.28
CA ASN A 5 -20.59 -21.28 -6.21
C ASN A 5 -20.53 -19.83 -6.68
N ARG A 6 -20.74 -19.60 -7.99
CA ARG A 6 -20.76 -18.24 -8.59
C ARG A 6 -21.75 -17.31 -7.89
N ALA A 7 -22.89 -17.84 -7.43
CA ALA A 7 -23.87 -17.11 -6.63
C ALA A 7 -23.29 -16.61 -5.29
N LEU A 8 -22.46 -17.42 -4.65
CA LEU A 8 -21.82 -17.11 -3.36
C LEU A 8 -20.76 -16.00 -3.52
N MET A 9 -20.02 -16.02 -4.63
CA MET A 9 -19.07 -14.96 -4.99
C MET A 9 -19.76 -13.62 -5.25
N ILE A 10 -20.90 -13.62 -5.94
CA ILE A 10 -21.69 -12.41 -6.18
C ILE A 10 -22.27 -11.88 -4.87
N GLN A 11 -22.79 -12.77 -4.01
CA GLN A 11 -23.33 -12.40 -2.71
C GLN A 11 -22.25 -11.78 -1.80
N LEU A 12 -21.04 -12.36 -1.78
CA LEU A 12 -19.90 -11.79 -1.06
C LEU A 12 -19.48 -10.44 -1.65
N GLY A 13 -19.48 -10.29 -2.97
CA GLY A 13 -19.21 -9.01 -3.65
C GLY A 13 -20.21 -7.92 -3.27
N ILE A 14 -21.50 -8.26 -3.21
CA ILE A 14 -22.56 -7.33 -2.80
C ILE A 14 -22.39 -6.92 -1.33
N ILE A 15 -22.11 -7.88 -0.43
CA ILE A 15 -21.88 -7.60 0.99
C ILE A 15 -20.65 -6.71 1.19
N LEU A 16 -19.58 -6.96 0.43
CA LEU A 16 -18.35 -6.16 0.50
C LEU A 16 -18.56 -4.75 -0.07
N LEU A 17 -19.45 -4.58 -1.05
CA LEU A 17 -19.82 -3.29 -1.61
C LEU A 17 -20.81 -2.51 -0.71
N ILE A 18 -21.58 -3.20 0.14
CA ILE A 18 -22.63 -2.58 0.95
C ILE A 18 -22.05 -1.56 1.95
N VAL A 19 -20.87 -1.84 2.52
CA VAL A 19 -20.21 -0.98 3.51
C VAL A 19 -19.71 0.33 2.89
N PRO A 20 -18.95 0.34 1.78
CA PRO A 20 -18.56 1.59 1.12
C PRO A 20 -19.75 2.35 0.55
N VAL A 21 -20.80 1.66 0.07
CA VAL A 21 -22.03 2.32 -0.39
C VAL A 21 -22.78 2.99 0.78
N GLN A 22 -22.91 2.31 1.91
CA GLN A 22 -23.53 2.84 3.13
C GLN A 22 -22.75 4.03 3.69
N TYR A 23 -21.42 3.95 3.69
CA TYR A 23 -20.54 5.06 4.08
C TYR A 23 -20.68 6.27 3.13
N PHE A 24 -20.76 6.03 1.83
CA PHE A 24 -20.94 7.07 0.83
C PHE A 24 -22.28 7.79 0.97
N ILE A 25 -23.36 7.04 1.20
CA ILE A 25 -24.70 7.59 1.45
C ILE A 25 -24.68 8.41 2.75
N THR A 26 -24.14 7.87 3.85
CA THR A 26 -24.16 8.56 5.15
C THR A 26 -23.28 9.80 5.24
N GLN A 27 -22.13 9.85 4.54
CA GLN A 27 -21.30 11.06 4.51
C GLN A 27 -21.84 12.15 3.59
N ARG A 28 -22.45 11.80 2.46
CA ARG A 28 -22.96 12.80 1.51
C ARG A 28 -24.40 13.23 1.75
N TRP A 29 -25.17 12.51 2.58
CA TRP A 29 -26.61 12.74 2.72
C TRP A 29 -26.99 13.17 4.14
N LYS A 30 -27.17 14.47 4.30
CA LYS A 30 -28.09 15.05 5.30
C LYS A 30 -28.84 16.24 4.67
N PRO A 31 -29.88 16.01 3.86
CA PRO A 31 -30.68 17.11 3.32
C PRO A 31 -31.66 17.61 4.39
N ALA A 32 -31.67 18.93 4.63
CA ALA A 32 -32.57 19.57 5.60
C ALA A 32 -34.02 19.77 5.10
N SER A 33 -34.31 19.50 3.82
CA SER A 33 -35.63 19.75 3.20
C SER A 33 -35.98 18.73 2.09
N ARG A 34 -37.28 18.39 1.98
CA ARG A 34 -37.84 17.41 1.02
C ARG A 34 -37.68 17.82 -0.44
N THR A 35 -37.61 19.12 -0.74
CA THR A 35 -37.44 19.62 -2.12
C THR A 35 -36.01 19.43 -2.63
N THR A 36 -35.03 19.68 -1.76
CA THR A 36 -33.60 19.46 -2.04
C THR A 36 -33.27 17.97 -2.19
N GLN A 37 -34.01 17.11 -1.46
CA GLN A 37 -33.92 15.66 -1.63
C GLN A 37 -34.36 15.21 -3.02
N GLN A 38 -35.46 15.73 -3.56
CA GLN A 38 -35.93 15.35 -4.90
C GLN A 38 -34.98 15.81 -6.01
N GLN A 39 -34.37 16.99 -5.87
CA GLN A 39 -33.40 17.50 -6.85
C GLN A 39 -32.09 16.70 -6.83
N SER A 40 -31.56 16.38 -5.65
CA SER A 40 -30.36 15.55 -5.52
C SER A 40 -30.59 14.11 -6.00
N LEU A 41 -31.78 13.53 -5.77
CA LEU A 41 -32.16 12.23 -6.34
C LEU A 41 -32.19 12.27 -7.88
N LYS A 42 -32.72 13.34 -8.49
CA LYS A 42 -32.73 13.50 -9.94
C LYS A 42 -31.31 13.60 -10.51
N GLU A 43 -30.43 14.37 -9.85
CA GLU A 43 -29.02 14.46 -10.25
C GLU A 43 -28.28 13.12 -10.10
N LEU A 44 -28.58 12.35 -9.05
CA LEU A 44 -28.01 11.02 -8.89
C LEU A 44 -28.49 10.05 -9.96
N ILE A 45 -29.79 10.05 -10.29
CA ILE A 45 -30.32 9.22 -11.38
C ILE A 45 -29.64 9.58 -12.71
N LYS A 46 -29.40 10.87 -12.93
CA LYS A 46 -28.67 11.36 -14.11
C LYS A 46 -27.21 10.89 -14.12
N GLN A 47 -26.53 10.93 -12.98
CA GLN A 47 -25.15 10.43 -12.81
C GLN A 47 -25.07 8.90 -12.92
N LEU A 48 -26.05 8.17 -12.39
CA LEU A 48 -26.17 6.72 -12.53
C LEU A 48 -26.42 6.33 -13.98
N LYS A 49 -27.22 7.10 -14.70
CA LYS A 49 -27.46 6.90 -16.12
C LYS A 49 -26.18 7.13 -16.93
N SER A 50 -25.48 8.25 -16.71
CA SER A 50 -24.21 8.51 -17.42
C SER A 50 -23.11 7.52 -17.05
N TRP A 51 -23.07 7.07 -15.79
CA TRP A 51 -22.14 6.03 -15.32
C TRP A 51 -22.46 4.67 -15.91
N LYS A 52 -23.74 4.28 -15.99
CA LYS A 52 -24.17 3.08 -16.69
C LYS A 52 -23.73 3.15 -18.15
N ASP A 53 -23.95 4.27 -18.82
CA ASP A 53 -23.59 4.44 -20.22
C ASP A 53 -22.06 4.46 -20.42
N SER A 54 -21.28 4.97 -19.47
CA SER A 54 -19.81 4.96 -19.55
C SER A 54 -19.20 3.60 -19.21
N ILE A 55 -19.74 2.91 -18.20
CA ILE A 55 -19.29 1.59 -17.75
C ILE A 55 -19.75 0.51 -18.72
N PHE A 56 -20.97 0.54 -19.24
CA PHE A 56 -21.42 -0.45 -20.22
C PHE A 56 -21.07 -0.09 -21.68
N SER A 57 -20.38 1.03 -21.91
CA SER A 57 -19.88 1.36 -23.24
C SER A 57 -18.79 0.38 -23.68
N LYS A 58 -19.03 -0.25 -24.83
CA LYS A 58 -18.10 -1.17 -25.49
C LYS A 58 -16.74 -0.51 -25.75
N ALA A 59 -16.71 0.79 -26.07
CA ALA A 59 -15.47 1.53 -26.32
C ALA A 59 -14.61 1.68 -25.05
N THR A 60 -15.25 1.92 -23.90
CA THR A 60 -14.54 2.03 -22.61
C THR A 60 -13.94 0.70 -22.20
N TRP A 61 -14.68 -0.40 -22.34
CA TRP A 61 -14.18 -1.75 -22.07
C TRP A 61 -13.02 -2.13 -22.99
N GLN A 62 -13.07 -1.76 -24.26
CA GLN A 62 -11.97 -2.00 -25.20
C GLN A 62 -10.70 -1.24 -24.79
N LYS A 63 -10.84 0.01 -24.36
CA LYS A 63 -9.71 0.79 -23.86
C LYS A 63 -9.14 0.16 -22.58
N TRP A 64 -10.01 -0.18 -21.63
CA TRP A 64 -9.61 -0.77 -20.35
C TRP A 64 -8.95 -2.15 -20.54
N PHE A 65 -9.43 -2.96 -21.47
CA PHE A 65 -8.83 -4.25 -21.81
C PHE A 65 -7.45 -4.08 -22.45
N LYS A 66 -7.28 -3.11 -23.35
CA LYS A 66 -5.98 -2.79 -23.95
C LYS A 66 -4.98 -2.29 -22.90
N ASP A 67 -5.42 -1.44 -21.98
CA ASP A 67 -4.61 -0.93 -20.89
C ASP A 67 -4.23 -2.03 -19.88
N ALA A 68 -5.18 -2.92 -19.56
CA ALA A 68 -4.90 -4.09 -18.72
C ALA A 68 -3.93 -5.07 -19.40
N GLN A 69 -4.11 -5.29 -20.70
CA GLN A 69 -3.23 -6.16 -21.48
C GLN A 69 -1.80 -5.59 -21.54
N SER A 70 -1.63 -4.29 -21.79
CA SER A 70 -0.31 -3.65 -21.82
C SER A 70 0.36 -3.65 -20.45
N TYR A 71 -0.40 -3.45 -19.37
CA TYR A 71 0.10 -3.58 -17.99
C TYR A 71 0.58 -5.00 -17.68
N ILE A 72 -0.17 -6.04 -18.08
CA ILE A 72 0.23 -7.43 -17.86
C ILE A 72 1.48 -7.80 -18.66
N VAL A 73 1.58 -7.34 -19.92
CA VAL A 73 2.75 -7.60 -20.78
C VAL A 73 4.00 -6.94 -20.19
N SER A 74 3.93 -5.64 -19.88
CA SER A 74 5.05 -4.92 -19.24
C SER A 74 5.45 -5.50 -17.89
N TYR A 75 4.50 -6.00 -17.09
CA TYR A 75 4.81 -6.69 -15.84
C TYR A 75 5.54 -8.02 -16.08
N LYS A 76 5.13 -8.80 -17.08
CA LYS A 76 5.83 -10.05 -17.46
C LYS A 76 7.24 -9.76 -17.97
N ASP A 77 7.40 -8.77 -18.85
CA ASP A 77 8.69 -8.41 -19.41
C ASP A 77 9.68 -7.96 -18.32
N SER A 78 9.22 -7.10 -17.42
CA SER A 78 10.04 -6.64 -16.27
C SER A 78 10.31 -7.75 -15.24
N ALA A 79 9.41 -8.72 -15.07
CA ALA A 79 9.63 -9.88 -14.22
C ALA A 79 10.67 -10.85 -14.83
N VAL A 80 10.61 -11.07 -16.15
CA VAL A 80 11.59 -11.89 -16.89
C VAL A 80 12.97 -11.24 -16.87
N GLU A 81 13.04 -9.92 -17.05
CA GLU A 81 14.30 -9.19 -17.00
C GLU A 81 14.95 -9.23 -15.61
N LYS A 82 14.16 -9.08 -14.54
CA LYS A 82 14.63 -9.31 -13.17
C LYS A 82 15.13 -10.74 -12.98
N ALA A 83 14.38 -11.75 -13.43
CA ALA A 83 14.78 -13.15 -13.32
C ALA A 83 16.11 -13.43 -14.05
N ARG A 84 16.32 -12.84 -15.23
CA ARG A 84 17.60 -12.91 -15.95
C ARG A 84 18.72 -12.24 -15.17
N GLN A 85 18.49 -11.05 -14.63
CA GLN A 85 19.47 -10.34 -13.80
C GLN A 85 19.85 -11.15 -12.56
N TYR A 86 18.90 -11.82 -11.89
CA TYR A 86 19.20 -12.73 -10.79
C TYR A 86 19.98 -13.97 -11.27
N ALA A 87 19.69 -14.51 -12.45
CA ALA A 87 20.43 -15.66 -12.99
C ALA A 87 21.90 -15.32 -13.33
N THR A 88 22.20 -14.13 -13.85
CA THR A 88 23.58 -13.68 -14.09
C THR A 88 24.30 -13.24 -12.81
N THR A 89 23.56 -12.87 -11.76
CA THR A 89 24.13 -12.46 -10.46
C THR A 89 24.14 -13.60 -9.43
N SER A 90 23.55 -14.75 -9.73
CA SER A 90 23.44 -15.89 -8.81
C SER A 90 24.77 -16.64 -8.72
N PRO A 91 25.44 -16.67 -7.55
CA PRO A 91 26.64 -17.46 -7.35
C PRO A 91 26.21 -18.91 -7.09
N ALA A 92 25.72 -19.59 -8.12
CA ALA A 92 25.23 -20.97 -8.01
C ALA A 92 26.35 -22.03 -7.82
N HIS A 93 27.60 -21.61 -7.59
CA HIS A 93 28.72 -22.49 -7.26
C HIS A 93 29.62 -21.91 -6.16
N ALA A 94 29.06 -21.61 -5.00
CA ALA A 94 29.86 -21.29 -3.82
C ALA A 94 29.25 -21.95 -2.57
N TYR A 95 29.34 -23.28 -2.49
CA TYR A 95 29.34 -23.97 -1.20
C TYR A 95 30.79 -23.94 -0.68
N GLU A 96 31.26 -22.76 -0.29
CA GLU A 96 32.48 -22.66 0.52
C GLU A 96 32.15 -21.85 1.76
N GLU A 97 32.71 -22.29 2.87
CA GLU A 97 32.50 -21.90 4.28
C GLU A 97 32.73 -20.40 4.58
N GLY A 98 32.93 -19.56 3.55
CA GLY A 98 33.01 -18.09 3.58
C GLY A 98 31.85 -17.36 2.87
N ALA A 99 30.83 -18.06 2.36
CA ALA A 99 29.70 -17.46 1.62
C ALA A 99 28.76 -16.60 2.49
N GLU A 100 28.72 -16.81 3.81
CA GLU A 100 27.93 -15.95 4.71
C GLU A 100 28.48 -14.52 4.74
N ALA A 101 29.80 -14.35 4.67
CA ALA A 101 30.43 -13.03 4.65
C ALA A 101 30.07 -12.25 3.38
N THR A 102 30.04 -12.92 2.22
CA THR A 102 29.68 -12.28 0.94
C THR A 102 28.19 -11.98 0.82
N LEU A 103 27.32 -12.83 1.38
CA LEU A 103 25.88 -12.54 1.45
C LEU A 103 25.60 -11.35 2.36
N GLU A 104 26.23 -11.29 3.54
CA GLU A 104 26.11 -10.15 4.43
C GLU A 104 26.58 -8.85 3.77
N GLU A 105 27.69 -8.89 3.03
CA GLU A 105 28.23 -7.74 2.31
C GLU A 105 27.30 -7.26 1.19
N ALA A 106 26.73 -8.18 0.41
CA ALA A 106 25.75 -7.86 -0.64
C ALA A 106 24.49 -7.22 -0.04
N VAL A 107 23.99 -7.77 1.07
CA VAL A 107 22.84 -7.23 1.81
C VAL A 107 23.18 -5.83 2.37
N LYS A 108 24.35 -5.65 2.98
CA LYS A 108 24.83 -4.33 3.46
C LYS A 108 24.92 -3.30 2.32
N LYS A 109 25.32 -3.70 1.11
CA LYS A 109 25.39 -2.82 -0.07
C LYS A 109 24.01 -2.37 -0.53
N ILE A 110 23.06 -3.30 -0.66
CA ILE A 110 21.66 -2.99 -1.05
C ILE A 110 21.00 -2.06 -0.02
N LEU A 111 21.26 -2.29 1.28
CA LEU A 111 20.72 -1.45 2.34
C LEU A 111 21.28 -0.04 2.33
N LYS A 112 22.60 0.12 2.09
CA LYS A 112 23.23 1.44 1.91
C LYS A 112 22.70 2.18 0.69
N GLU A 113 22.38 1.46 -0.39
CA GLU A 113 21.81 2.05 -1.60
C GLU A 113 20.35 2.52 -1.39
N ARG A 114 19.55 1.73 -0.66
CA ARG A 114 18.16 2.10 -0.35
C ARG A 114 18.04 3.28 0.60
N ASP A 115 18.90 3.33 1.63
CA ASP A 115 18.89 4.39 2.64
C ASP A 115 20.28 5.03 2.80
N PRO A 116 20.70 5.90 1.87
CA PRO A 116 22.04 6.50 1.89
C PRO A 116 22.27 7.41 3.10
N THR A 117 21.20 7.93 3.70
CA THR A 117 21.26 8.86 4.84
C THR A 117 20.96 8.22 6.19
N GLY A 118 20.40 7.01 6.23
CA GLY A 118 20.18 6.24 7.47
C GLY A 118 19.42 6.98 8.57
N ASN A 119 18.42 7.79 8.21
CA ASN A 119 17.65 8.62 9.14
C ASN A 119 16.40 7.89 9.68
N PHE A 120 15.89 8.35 10.83
CA PHE A 120 14.56 8.01 11.37
C PHE A 120 14.24 6.53 11.64
N GLY A 121 15.14 5.77 12.26
CA GLY A 121 14.80 4.44 12.75
C GLY A 121 14.94 3.30 11.74
N ALA A 122 15.33 3.58 10.50
CA ALA A 122 15.52 2.61 9.41
C ALA A 122 16.88 1.86 9.47
N SER A 123 17.38 1.50 10.66
CA SER A 123 18.59 0.67 10.76
C SER A 123 18.32 -0.74 10.22
N ALA A 124 19.27 -1.26 9.45
CA ALA A 124 19.29 -2.63 8.98
C ALA A 124 19.53 -3.67 10.08
N ILE A 125 20.09 -3.26 11.22
CA ILE A 125 20.48 -4.16 12.30
C ILE A 125 19.30 -4.34 13.27
N PRO A 126 18.86 -5.58 13.55
CA PRO A 126 17.82 -5.86 14.54
C PRO A 126 18.21 -5.33 15.92
N ARG A 127 17.32 -4.53 16.53
CA ARG A 127 17.56 -3.90 17.84
C ARG A 127 16.91 -4.72 18.96
N ASN A 128 17.50 -5.86 19.29
CA ASN A 128 17.02 -6.77 20.34
C ASN A 128 18.16 -7.16 21.29
N PRO A 129 18.01 -7.01 22.63
CA PRO A 129 16.87 -6.47 23.37
C PRO A 129 16.81 -4.93 23.36
N ARG A 130 15.62 -4.39 23.62
CA ARG A 130 15.40 -2.94 23.73
C ARG A 130 16.13 -2.39 24.96
N PRO A 131 16.94 -1.32 24.82
CA PRO A 131 17.57 -0.64 25.95
C PRO A 131 16.56 -0.06 26.95
N GLY A 132 16.85 -0.22 28.25
CA GLY A 132 15.95 0.23 29.34
C GLY A 132 15.78 1.74 29.47
N HIS A 133 16.73 2.55 28.96
CA HIS A 133 16.68 4.01 29.04
C HIS A 133 15.68 4.66 28.06
N ILE A 134 15.04 3.89 27.20
CA ILE A 134 14.11 4.42 26.20
C ILE A 134 12.73 4.57 26.84
N LYS A 135 12.29 5.81 27.00
CA LYS A 135 11.04 6.16 27.68
C LYS A 135 9.78 5.68 26.98
N TYR A 136 9.73 5.69 25.64
CA TYR A 136 8.47 5.50 24.90
C TYR A 136 8.43 4.24 24.02
N ARG A 137 7.29 3.55 23.97
CA ARG A 137 7.14 2.28 23.24
C ARG A 137 6.63 2.48 21.81
N ILE A 138 6.94 1.54 20.92
CA ILE A 138 6.35 1.48 19.58
C ILE A 138 4.84 1.26 19.74
N GLY A 139 4.03 1.95 18.95
CA GLY A 139 2.56 1.94 19.01
C GLY A 139 1.97 2.88 20.07
N GLN A 140 2.78 3.49 20.93
CA GLN A 140 2.29 4.44 21.91
C GLN A 140 1.90 5.76 21.24
N VAL A 141 0.70 6.26 21.57
CA VAL A 141 0.23 7.58 21.12
C VAL A 141 0.81 8.65 22.04
N ILE A 142 1.49 9.63 21.46
CA ILE A 142 2.10 10.75 22.18
C ILE A 142 1.63 12.09 21.63
N ARG A 143 1.69 13.13 22.46
CA ARG A 143 1.44 14.51 22.05
C ARG A 143 2.74 15.31 22.10
N HIS A 144 3.07 15.98 21.01
CA HIS A 144 4.23 16.86 20.92
C HIS A 144 4.09 18.03 21.91
N LYS A 145 5.11 18.28 22.73
CA LYS A 145 5.02 19.24 23.84
C LYS A 145 4.88 20.70 23.38
N GLN A 146 5.60 21.09 22.32
CA GLN A 146 5.58 22.49 21.84
C GLN A 146 4.41 22.74 20.88
N TYR A 147 4.35 22.02 19.76
CA TYR A 147 3.31 22.20 18.73
C TYR A 147 1.98 21.47 18.95
N GLY A 148 1.86 20.62 19.98
CA GLY A 148 0.60 20.00 20.36
C GLY A 148 0.05 18.90 19.44
N TYR A 149 0.74 18.56 18.33
CA TYR A 149 0.35 17.48 17.43
C TYR A 149 0.33 16.11 18.12
N ARG A 150 -0.60 15.23 17.73
CA ARG A 150 -0.65 13.84 18.19
C ARG A 150 -0.01 12.95 17.14
N GLY A 151 0.82 12.02 17.57
CA GLY A 151 1.48 11.05 16.71
C GLY A 151 1.59 9.69 17.37
N VAL A 152 1.83 8.68 16.56
CA VAL A 152 2.10 7.31 17.01
C VAL A 152 3.57 7.01 16.78
N ILE A 153 4.23 6.40 17.76
CA ILE A 153 5.63 6.02 17.64
C ILE A 153 5.74 4.78 16.76
N VAL A 154 6.38 4.91 15.59
CA VAL A 154 6.58 3.81 14.64
C VAL A 154 7.94 3.10 14.81
N GLY A 155 8.88 3.73 15.51
CA GLY A 155 10.23 3.20 15.71
C GLY A 155 11.00 4.03 16.74
N TRP A 156 12.17 3.55 17.13
CA TRP A 156 13.07 4.27 18.04
C TRP A 156 14.52 4.08 17.60
N ASP A 157 15.34 5.08 17.89
CA ASP A 157 16.79 5.03 17.81
C ASP A 157 17.39 5.46 19.16
N ALA A 158 18.51 4.86 19.56
CA ALA A 158 19.24 5.29 20.75
C ALA A 158 19.86 6.68 20.56
N THR A 159 20.33 6.96 19.33
CA THR A 159 20.86 8.26 18.92
C THR A 159 19.98 8.83 17.82
N ALA A 160 19.46 10.05 18.01
CA ALA A 160 18.64 10.71 17.00
C ALA A 160 19.48 11.02 15.75
N LYS A 161 19.27 10.25 14.67
CA LYS A 161 19.79 10.54 13.33
C LYS A 161 18.70 11.24 12.54
N VAL A 162 18.79 12.57 12.53
CA VAL A 162 17.86 13.46 11.83
C VAL A 162 18.68 14.22 10.78
N PRO A 163 18.17 14.40 9.55
CA PRO A 163 18.84 15.22 8.55
C PRO A 163 19.06 16.63 9.12
N CYS A 164 20.29 17.11 9.02
CA CYS A 164 20.62 18.50 9.32
C CYS A 164 19.78 19.41 8.42
N LYS A 165 19.09 20.39 9.01
CA LYS A 165 18.48 21.47 8.25
C LYS A 165 19.63 22.26 7.60
N LYS A 166 19.67 22.26 6.26
CA LYS A 166 20.47 23.22 5.51
C LYS A 166 19.88 24.62 5.69
#